data_AF-A0A839JGP7-F1
#
_entry.id   AF-A0A839JGP7-F1
#
_cell.length_a   1.000
_cell.length_b   1.000
_cell.length_c   1.000
_cell.angle_alpha   90.00
_cell.angle_beta   90.00
_cell.angle_gamma   90.00
#
_symmetry.space_group_name_H-M   'P 1'
#
loop_
_entity.id
_entity.type
_entity.pdbx_description
1 polymer ?
#
loop_
_entity_poly.entity_id
_entity_poly.type
_entity_poly.pdbx_seq_one_letter_code
_entity_poly.pdbx_strand_id
1 'polypeptide(L)'
;MPSSEVALSVLTVVVSIAGSWFVARWTVRAERASRVHAAAVDGLLPSLARLRALLHESSVRSLNPEDVARAVADFESLCLQHGASLPVELRSTQSDVRAAVGNYFGGVSLASLDARMATYPLSEPDPYWRDISISYIEYVMARLQQSLVRPKIPPVIHFSDWRRHEDYSRR
;
A
#
# COMPACT_ATOMS: atom_id res chain seq x y z
N MET A 1 -35.09 -55.07 1.37
CA MET A 1 -33.91 -54.29 1.77
C MET A 1 -34.12 -52.81 1.42
N PRO A 2 -34.82 -52.01 2.26
CA PRO A 2 -35.07 -50.58 2.02
C PRO A 2 -34.12 -49.63 2.80
N SER A 3 -33.23 -50.17 3.64
CA SER A 3 -32.39 -49.39 4.57
C SER A 3 -31.23 -48.62 3.91
N SER A 4 -30.77 -49.04 2.73
CA SER A 4 -29.65 -48.39 2.03
C SER A 4 -30.04 -47.11 1.28
N GLU A 5 -31.26 -47.01 0.76
CA GLU A 5 -31.73 -45.83 0.02
C GLU A 5 -32.02 -44.63 0.94
N VAL A 6 -32.58 -44.91 2.13
CA VAL A 6 -32.79 -43.88 3.16
C VAL A 6 -31.46 -43.37 3.71
N ALA A 7 -30.46 -44.25 3.85
CA ALA A 7 -29.12 -43.84 4.28
C ALA A 7 -28.42 -42.95 3.23
N LEU A 8 -28.56 -43.26 1.94
CA LEU A 8 -28.00 -42.47 0.84
C LEU A 8 -28.66 -41.09 0.68
N SER A 9 -29.98 -40.99 0.90
CA SER A 9 -30.69 -39.70 0.83
C SER A 9 -30.36 -38.79 2.01
N VAL A 10 -30.24 -39.34 3.22
CA VAL A 10 -29.78 -38.56 4.39
C VAL A 10 -28.32 -38.11 4.22
N LEU A 11 -27.44 -38.99 3.71
CA LEU A 11 -26.04 -38.65 3.46
C LEU A 11 -25.90 -37.48 2.45
N THR A 12 -26.66 -37.50 1.36
CA THR A 12 -26.61 -36.43 0.34
C THR A 12 -27.13 -35.10 0.87
N VAL A 13 -28.17 -35.09 1.69
CA VAL A 13 -28.66 -33.88 2.37
C VAL A 13 -27.60 -33.31 3.31
N VAL A 14 -26.97 -34.15 4.15
CA VAL A 14 -25.92 -33.72 5.08
C VAL A 14 -24.70 -33.16 4.34
N VAL A 15 -24.24 -33.82 3.27
CA VAL A 15 -23.12 -33.35 2.44
C VAL A 15 -23.45 -32.03 1.76
N SER A 16 -24.69 -31.86 1.30
CA SER A 16 -25.13 -30.62 0.65
C SER A 16 -25.17 -29.46 1.65
N ILE A 17 -25.71 -29.68 2.85
CA ILE A 17 -25.74 -28.67 3.93
C ILE A 17 -24.32 -28.31 4.36
N ALA A 18 -23.44 -29.30 4.57
CA ALA A 18 -22.04 -29.08 4.93
C ALA A 18 -21.29 -28.31 3.83
N GLY A 19 -21.50 -28.67 2.56
CA GLY A 19 -20.94 -27.98 1.40
C GLY A 19 -21.41 -26.54 1.30
N SER A 20 -22.72 -26.28 1.43
CA SER A 20 -23.28 -24.93 1.42
C SER A 20 -22.79 -24.08 2.58
N TRP A 21 -22.68 -24.64 3.78
CA TRP A 21 -22.14 -23.93 4.95
C TRP A 21 -20.67 -23.58 4.77
N PHE A 22 -19.89 -24.52 4.21
CA PHE A 22 -18.49 -24.27 3.89
C PHE A 22 -18.35 -23.15 2.85
N VAL A 23 -19.07 -23.24 1.72
CA VAL A 23 -19.07 -22.19 0.69
C VAL A 23 -19.49 -20.84 1.26
N ALA A 24 -20.58 -20.78 2.04
CA ALA A 24 -21.05 -19.54 2.67
C ALA A 24 -20.01 -18.95 3.64
N ARG A 25 -19.31 -19.79 4.41
CA ARG A 25 -18.24 -19.33 5.30
C ARG A 25 -17.04 -18.79 4.52
N TRP A 26 -16.73 -19.39 3.37
CA TRP A 26 -15.67 -18.94 2.48
C TRP A 26 -16.01 -17.61 1.79
N THR A 27 -17.22 -17.46 1.28
CA THR A 27 -17.66 -16.21 0.63
C THR A 27 -17.69 -15.05 1.61
N VAL A 28 -18.24 -15.23 2.82
CA VAL A 28 -18.25 -14.19 3.87
C VAL A 28 -16.83 -13.78 4.26
N ARG A 29 -15.89 -14.73 4.36
CA ARG A 29 -14.48 -14.43 4.63
C ARG A 29 -13.83 -13.66 3.49
N ALA A 30 -14.07 -14.07 2.25
CA ALA A 30 -13.54 -13.40 1.06
C ALA A 30 -14.09 -11.97 0.93
N GLU A 31 -15.39 -11.77 1.16
CA GLU A 31 -16.02 -10.45 1.17
C GLU A 31 -15.45 -9.54 2.27
N ARG A 32 -15.26 -10.07 3.49
CA ARG A 32 -14.65 -9.29 4.59
C ARG A 32 -13.21 -8.92 4.26
N ALA A 33 -12.42 -9.86 3.74
CA ALA A 33 -11.05 -9.58 3.32
C ALA A 33 -10.99 -8.51 2.22
N SER A 34 -11.90 -8.59 1.24
CA SER A 34 -12.04 -7.59 0.17
C SER A 34 -12.42 -6.21 0.71
N ARG A 35 -13.40 -6.11 1.63
CA ARG A 35 -13.78 -4.82 2.26
C ARG A 35 -12.66 -4.20 3.07
N VAL A 36 -11.94 -5.03 3.86
CA VAL A 36 -10.81 -4.58 4.66
C VAL A 36 -9.64 -4.13 3.77
N HIS A 37 -9.41 -4.82 2.66
CA HIS A 37 -8.46 -4.41 1.63
C HIS A 37 -8.86 -3.07 0.97
N ALA A 38 -10.13 -2.92 0.59
CA ALA A 38 -10.64 -1.68 0.01
C ALA A 38 -10.44 -0.49 0.96
N ALA A 39 -10.82 -0.65 2.23
CA ALA A 39 -10.62 0.38 3.25
C ALA A 39 -9.13 0.75 3.45
N ALA A 40 -8.23 -0.22 3.36
CA ALA A 40 -6.79 0.03 3.40
C ALA A 40 -6.33 0.90 2.22
N VAL A 41 -6.78 0.58 1.00
CA VAL A 41 -6.44 1.37 -0.20
C VAL A 41 -7.05 2.77 -0.13
N ASP A 42 -8.30 2.90 0.33
CA ASP A 42 -8.99 4.18 0.51
C ASP A 42 -8.30 5.10 1.52
N GLY A 43 -7.63 4.54 2.54
CA GLY A 43 -6.82 5.30 3.48
C GLY A 43 -5.45 5.68 2.92
N LEU A 44 -4.76 4.75 2.25
CA LEU A 44 -3.39 4.94 1.77
C LEU A 44 -3.29 5.86 0.56
N LEU A 45 -4.25 5.80 -0.38
CA LEU A 45 -4.21 6.62 -1.61
C LEU A 45 -4.20 8.13 -1.33
N PRO A 46 -5.09 8.69 -0.48
CA PRO A 46 -5.02 10.10 -0.10
C PRO A 46 -3.72 10.48 0.58
N SER A 47 -3.16 9.60 1.42
CA SER A 47 -1.89 9.86 2.10
C SER A 47 -0.71 9.94 1.11
N LEU A 48 -0.67 9.05 0.12
CA LEU A 48 0.31 9.11 -0.96
C LEU A 48 0.11 10.34 -1.85
N ALA A 49 -1.14 10.71 -2.14
CA ALA A 49 -1.45 11.91 -2.88
C ALA A 49 -0.96 13.18 -2.16
N ARG A 50 -1.04 13.22 -0.82
CA ARG A 50 -0.50 14.30 0.00
C ARG A 50 1.03 14.39 -0.08
N LEU A 51 1.74 13.25 0.01
CA LEU A 51 3.20 13.21 -0.16
C LEU A 51 3.61 13.69 -1.56
N ARG A 52 2.90 13.25 -2.59
CA ARG A 52 3.11 13.71 -3.98
C ARG A 52 2.86 15.21 -4.13
N ALA A 53 1.81 15.73 -3.51
CA ALA A 53 1.52 17.16 -3.54
C ALA A 53 2.65 17.98 -2.90
N LEU A 54 3.19 17.55 -1.76
CA LEU A 54 4.35 18.19 -1.13
C LEU A 54 5.58 18.17 -2.06
N LEU A 55 5.85 17.05 -2.74
CA LEU A 55 6.95 16.97 -3.72
C LEU A 55 6.77 17.92 -4.91
N HIS A 56 5.54 18.12 -5.40
CA HIS A 56 5.30 19.13 -6.43
C HIS A 56 5.45 20.55 -5.89
N GLU A 57 4.92 20.79 -4.69
CA GLU A 57 4.89 22.11 -4.07
C GLU A 57 6.27 22.64 -3.71
N SER A 58 7.21 21.76 -3.35
CA SER A 58 8.61 22.12 -3.08
C SER A 58 9.34 22.73 -4.28
N SER A 59 8.80 22.57 -5.50
CA SER A 59 9.33 23.22 -6.70
C SER A 59 8.97 24.71 -6.81
N VAL A 60 7.91 25.12 -6.11
CA VAL A 60 7.33 26.47 -6.21
C VAL A 60 7.58 27.28 -4.94
N ARG A 61 7.60 26.63 -3.77
CA ARG A 61 7.83 27.30 -2.48
C ARG A 61 8.63 26.46 -1.51
N SER A 62 9.21 27.14 -0.51
CA SER A 62 9.79 26.49 0.64
C SER A 62 8.69 25.84 1.49
N LEU A 63 8.93 24.61 1.93
CA LEU A 63 8.03 23.84 2.78
C LEU A 63 8.46 23.92 4.24
N ASN A 64 7.48 23.83 5.14
CA ASN A 64 7.74 23.66 6.56
C ASN A 64 8.12 22.18 6.83
N PRO A 65 9.29 21.89 7.46
CA PRO A 65 9.67 20.54 7.86
C PRO A 65 8.59 19.80 8.64
N GLU A 66 7.86 20.48 9.53
CA GLU A 66 6.82 19.84 10.35
C GLU A 66 5.63 19.33 9.52
N ASP A 67 5.30 20.01 8.42
CA ASP A 67 4.22 19.60 7.54
C ASP A 67 4.59 18.34 6.75
N VAL A 68 5.86 18.25 6.32
CA VAL A 68 6.41 17.05 5.69
C VAL A 68 6.49 15.90 6.69
N ALA A 69 7.00 16.16 7.90
CA ALA A 69 7.08 15.20 8.99
C ALA A 69 5.71 14.60 9.30
N ARG A 70 4.69 15.45 9.41
CA ARG A 70 3.30 15.03 9.68
C ARG A 70 2.75 14.16 8.55
N ALA A 71 2.93 14.57 7.29
CA ALA A 71 2.46 13.80 6.16
C ALA A 71 3.13 12.42 6.06
N VAL A 72 4.43 12.33 6.36
CA VAL A 72 5.16 11.06 6.41
C VAL A 72 4.68 10.21 7.58
N ALA A 73 4.53 10.78 8.77
CA ALA A 73 4.03 10.05 9.93
C ALA A 73 2.61 9.52 9.74
N ASP A 74 1.72 10.30 9.14
CA ASP A 74 0.35 9.90 8.79
C ASP A 74 0.37 8.68 7.85
N PHE A 75 1.19 8.73 6.79
CA PHE A 75 1.37 7.62 5.85
C PHE A 75 1.88 6.35 6.53
N GLU A 76 2.92 6.49 7.34
CA GLU A 76 3.56 5.40 8.06
C GLU A 76 2.61 4.73 9.05
N SER A 77 1.83 5.54 9.77
CA SER A 77 0.77 5.06 10.67
C SER A 77 -0.30 4.26 9.91
N LEU A 78 -0.75 4.75 8.76
CA LEU A 78 -1.72 4.03 7.92
C LEU A 78 -1.13 2.72 7.38
N CYS A 79 0.14 2.68 6.99
CA CYS A 79 0.81 1.45 6.59
C CYS A 79 0.86 0.42 7.73
N LEU A 80 1.14 0.85 8.96
CA LEU A 80 1.13 -0.04 10.13
C LEU A 80 -0.28 -0.55 10.44
N GLN A 81 -1.28 0.34 10.39
CA GLN A 81 -2.68 -0.01 10.64
C GLN A 81 -3.23 -1.00 9.61
N HIS A 82 -2.86 -0.84 8.35
CA HIS A 82 -3.43 -1.58 7.23
C HIS A 82 -2.50 -2.64 6.63
N GLY A 83 -1.28 -2.80 7.13
CA GLY A 83 -0.26 -3.66 6.51
C GLY A 83 -0.68 -5.12 6.34
N ALA A 84 -1.46 -5.66 7.28
CA ALA A 84 -2.00 -7.02 7.20
C ALA A 84 -3.14 -7.17 6.16
N SER A 85 -3.76 -6.06 5.75
CA SER A 85 -4.86 -5.98 4.79
C SER A 85 -4.39 -5.83 3.35
N LEU A 86 -3.09 -5.56 3.15
CA LEU A 86 -2.49 -5.43 1.83
C LEU A 86 -2.02 -6.80 1.29
N PRO A 87 -2.12 -7.01 -0.03
CA PRO A 87 -1.47 -8.13 -0.72
C PRO A 87 0.01 -8.19 -0.39
N VAL A 88 0.58 -9.41 -0.39
CA VAL A 88 2.00 -9.61 -0.09
C VAL A 88 2.91 -8.82 -1.03
N GLU A 89 2.45 -8.64 -2.28
CA GLU A 89 3.08 -7.88 -3.35
C GLU A 89 3.25 -6.39 -3.05
N LEU A 90 2.51 -5.85 -2.09
CA LEU A 90 2.52 -4.44 -1.69
C LEU A 90 3.20 -4.20 -0.33
N ARG A 91 3.72 -5.23 0.34
CA ARG A 91 4.24 -5.10 1.71
C ARG A 91 5.47 -4.20 1.82
N SER A 92 6.28 -4.08 0.77
CA SER A 92 7.46 -3.21 0.76
C SER A 92 7.13 -1.73 0.54
N THR A 93 5.87 -1.41 0.19
CA THR A 93 5.41 -0.04 -0.14
C THR A 93 5.83 0.97 0.92
N GLN A 94 5.67 0.63 2.19
CA GLN A 94 6.03 1.51 3.30
C GLN A 94 7.52 1.90 3.26
N SER A 95 8.42 0.91 3.23
CA SER A 95 9.86 1.16 3.22
C SER A 95 10.33 1.81 1.92
N ASP A 96 9.74 1.44 0.79
CA ASP A 96 10.14 1.97 -0.51
C ASP A 96 9.68 3.42 -0.71
N VAL A 97 8.45 3.76 -0.28
CA VAL A 97 7.96 5.15 -0.29
C VAL A 97 8.77 6.00 0.68
N ARG A 98 9.10 5.49 1.86
CA ARG A 98 10.01 6.18 2.80
C ARG A 98 11.37 6.46 2.16
N ALA A 99 11.93 5.48 1.47
CA ALA A 99 13.19 5.65 0.76
C ALA A 99 13.07 6.72 -0.33
N ALA A 100 12.00 6.70 -1.13
CA ALA A 100 11.76 7.71 -2.16
C ALA A 100 11.71 9.12 -1.54
N VAL A 101 10.78 9.36 -0.61
CA VAL A 101 10.63 10.69 0.00
C VAL A 101 11.84 11.11 0.83
N GLY A 102 12.57 10.16 1.43
CA GLY A 102 13.77 10.44 2.20
C GLY A 102 14.98 10.86 1.37
N ASN A 103 15.10 10.37 0.13
CA ASN A 103 16.15 10.85 -0.77
C ASN A 103 15.96 12.32 -1.16
N TYR A 104 14.71 12.81 -1.16
CA TYR A 104 14.42 14.21 -1.47
C TYR A 104 14.30 15.12 -0.24
N PHE A 105 13.55 14.74 0.78
CA PHE A 105 13.32 15.58 1.97
C PHE A 105 14.38 15.41 3.07
N GLY A 106 15.20 14.34 3.01
CA GLY A 106 16.22 14.07 4.01
C GLY A 106 15.66 13.53 5.32
N GLY A 107 16.32 13.89 6.43
CA GLY A 107 16.05 13.31 7.76
C GLY A 107 14.60 13.38 8.22
N VAL A 108 13.85 14.40 7.78
CA VAL A 108 12.43 14.61 8.10
C VAL A 108 11.56 13.41 7.70
N SER A 109 11.95 12.64 6.68
CA SER A 109 11.24 11.42 6.29
C SER A 109 11.31 10.30 7.34
N LEU A 110 12.12 10.46 8.38
CA LEU A 110 12.27 9.51 9.48
C LEU A 110 11.53 9.95 10.75
N ALA A 111 10.70 11.01 10.67
CA ALA A 111 9.95 11.55 11.81
C ALA A 111 9.00 10.52 12.47
N SER A 112 8.55 9.52 11.71
CA SER A 112 7.75 8.39 12.24
C SER A 112 8.56 7.40 13.08
N LEU A 113 9.89 7.39 12.91
CA LEU A 113 10.81 6.49 13.60
C LEU A 113 11.52 7.20 14.76
N ASP A 114 11.87 8.47 14.59
CA ASP A 114 12.46 9.32 15.62
C ASP A 114 11.81 10.70 15.58
N ALA A 115 11.05 11.04 16.63
CA ALA A 115 10.34 12.31 16.73
C ALA A 115 11.26 13.54 16.64
N ARG A 116 12.55 13.40 16.97
CA ARG A 116 13.54 14.48 16.84
C ARG A 116 13.77 14.88 15.38
N MET A 117 13.51 13.96 14.44
CA MET A 117 13.65 14.22 13.01
C MET A 117 12.53 15.11 12.45
N ALA A 118 11.43 15.33 13.19
CA ALA A 118 10.33 16.15 12.72
C ALA A 118 10.71 17.62 12.47
N THR A 119 11.72 18.13 13.18
CA THR A 119 12.21 19.50 13.06
C THR A 119 13.56 19.59 12.36
N TYR A 120 14.06 18.48 11.79
CA TYR A 120 15.31 18.52 11.04
C TYR A 120 15.14 19.41 9.79
N PRO A 121 16.21 20.09 9.35
CA PRO A 121 16.16 20.83 8.10
C PRO A 121 15.88 19.87 6.94
N LEU A 122 15.09 20.34 5.96
CA LEU A 122 14.92 19.63 4.70
C LEU A 122 16.25 19.61 3.93
N SER A 123 16.50 18.52 3.21
CA SER A 123 17.63 18.45 2.28
C SER A 123 17.56 19.56 1.22
N GLU A 124 18.72 19.86 0.62
CA GLU A 124 18.79 20.78 -0.52
C GLU A 124 17.92 20.25 -1.69
N PRO A 125 17.05 21.08 -2.29
CA PRO A 125 16.18 20.65 -3.36
C PRO A 125 16.95 20.19 -4.61
N ASP A 126 16.85 18.91 -4.94
CA ASP A 126 17.39 18.33 -6.17
C ASP A 126 16.24 17.91 -7.12
N PRO A 127 16.14 18.49 -8.34
CA PRO A 127 15.12 18.12 -9.32
C PRO A 127 15.10 16.62 -9.66
N TYR A 128 16.27 15.97 -9.73
CA TYR A 128 16.35 14.54 -10.02
C TYR A 128 15.66 13.72 -8.93
N TRP A 129 16.01 13.98 -7.66
CA TRP A 129 15.42 13.27 -6.53
C TRP A 129 13.93 13.57 -6.35
N ARG A 130 13.50 14.78 -6.69
CA ARG A 130 12.08 15.13 -6.72
C ARG A 130 11.32 14.30 -7.74
N ASP A 131 11.77 14.34 -9.00
CA ASP A 131 11.04 13.75 -10.12
C ASP A 131 11.01 12.21 -10.02
N ILE A 132 12.09 11.57 -9.56
CA ILE A 132 12.11 10.12 -9.32
C ILE A 132 11.20 9.71 -8.16
N SER A 133 11.08 10.54 -7.13
CA SER A 133 10.19 10.27 -5.99
C SER A 133 8.73 10.41 -6.39
N ILE A 134 8.39 11.42 -7.19
CA ILE A 134 7.05 11.61 -7.74
C ILE A 134 6.67 10.41 -8.61
N SER A 135 7.52 10.01 -9.57
CA SER A 135 7.20 8.90 -10.47
C SER A 135 7.02 7.58 -9.71
N TYR A 136 7.84 7.35 -8.68
CA TYR A 136 7.69 6.16 -7.84
C TYR A 136 6.40 6.17 -7.01
N ILE A 137 6.02 7.30 -6.42
CA ILE A 137 4.76 7.42 -5.68
C ILE A 137 3.56 7.19 -6.61
N GLU A 138 3.59 7.77 -7.82
CA GLU A 138 2.54 7.55 -8.83
C GLU A 138 2.44 6.08 -9.25
N TYR A 139 3.58 5.41 -9.42
CA TYR A 139 3.65 3.97 -9.65
C TYR A 139 2.99 3.17 -8.51
N VAL A 140 3.33 3.46 -7.25
CA VAL A 140 2.73 2.80 -6.08
C VAL A 140 1.23 3.05 -6.00
N MET A 141 0.77 4.28 -6.23
CA MET A 141 -0.65 4.62 -6.27
C MET A 141 -1.39 3.80 -7.33
N ALA A 142 -0.83 3.70 -8.54
CA ALA A 142 -1.40 2.88 -9.60
C ALA A 142 -1.45 1.39 -9.21
N ARG A 143 -0.45 0.88 -8.49
CA ARG A 143 -0.43 -0.51 -8.00
C ARG A 143 -1.50 -0.79 -6.94
N LEU A 144 -1.71 0.13 -6.01
CA LEU A 144 -2.78 0.06 -5.02
C LEU A 144 -4.16 0.09 -5.68
N GLN A 145 -4.36 0.95 -6.69
CA GLN A 145 -5.61 0.95 -7.45
C GLN A 145 -5.82 -0.35 -8.23
N GLN A 146 -4.75 -0.89 -8.83
CA GLN A 146 -4.81 -2.17 -9.55
C GLN A 146 -5.18 -3.35 -8.65
N SER A 147 -4.77 -3.34 -7.37
CA SER A 147 -5.08 -4.44 -6.45
C SER A 147 -6.56 -4.53 -6.09
N LEU A 148 -7.33 -3.44 -6.24
CA LEU A 148 -8.78 -3.45 -6.05
C LEU A 148 -9.53 -4.17 -7.17
N VAL A 149 -8.99 -4.12 -8.38
CA VAL A 149 -9.67 -4.63 -9.59
C VAL A 149 -9.13 -5.98 -10.04
N ARG A 150 -7.90 -6.35 -9.65
CA ARG A 150 -7.27 -7.61 -10.06
C ARG A 150 -6.99 -8.51 -8.85
N PRO A 151 -7.37 -9.80 -8.91
CA PRO A 151 -7.13 -10.74 -7.81
C PRO A 151 -5.65 -11.05 -7.59
N LYS A 152 -4.80 -10.82 -8.60
CA LYS A 152 -3.36 -10.99 -8.52
C LYS A 152 -2.68 -9.84 -9.27
N ILE A 153 -1.81 -9.14 -8.57
CA ILE A 153 -0.94 -8.10 -9.15
C ILE A 153 0.50 -8.60 -9.12
N PRO A 154 1.38 -8.13 -10.02
CA PRO A 154 2.81 -8.39 -9.87
C PRO A 154 3.35 -7.62 -8.65
N PRO A 155 4.44 -8.12 -8.02
CA PRO A 155 5.14 -7.40 -6.97
C PRO A 155 5.45 -5.94 -7.33
N VAL A 156 5.39 -5.07 -6.33
CA VAL A 156 5.92 -3.72 -6.44
C VAL A 156 7.43 -3.80 -6.63
N ILE A 157 7.93 -3.06 -7.61
CA ILE A 157 9.38 -2.91 -7.82
C ILE A 157 9.92 -2.06 -6.68
N HIS A 158 11.01 -2.50 -6.05
CA HIS A 158 11.68 -1.73 -5.00
C HIS A 158 12.18 -0.39 -5.53
N PHE A 159 12.18 0.64 -4.68
CA PHE A 159 12.58 1.99 -5.10
C PHE A 159 14.00 2.02 -5.68
N SER A 160 14.92 1.24 -5.11
CA SER A 160 16.31 1.13 -5.59
C SER A 160 16.41 0.64 -7.03
N ASP A 161 15.55 -0.30 -7.42
CA ASP A 161 15.54 -0.89 -8.75
C ASP A 161 14.76 -0.03 -9.73
N TRP A 162 13.67 0.61 -9.28
CA TRP A 162 12.95 1.63 -10.05
C TRP A 162 13.88 2.76 -10.47
N ARG A 163 14.63 3.31 -9.51
CA ARG A 163 15.63 4.35 -9.77
C ARG A 163 16.64 3.93 -10.82
N ARG A 164 17.18 2.70 -10.72
CA ARG A 164 18.13 2.18 -11.70
C ARG A 164 17.51 2.12 -13.10
N HIS A 165 16.28 1.64 -13.24
CA HIS A 165 15.62 1.58 -14.54
C HIS A 165 15.42 2.97 -15.16
N GLU A 166 14.95 3.94 -14.38
CA GLU A 166 14.80 5.34 -14.81
C GLU A 166 16.15 5.96 -15.22
N ASP A 167 17.22 5.69 -14.47
CA ASP A 167 18.57 6.14 -14.80
C ASP A 167 19.07 5.56 -16.14
N TYR A 168 18.73 4.31 -16.44
CA TYR A 168 19.07 3.70 -17.74
C TYR A 168 18.24 4.26 -18.89
N SER A 169 16.97 4.60 -18.67
CA SER A 169 16.10 5.17 -19.71
C SER A 169 16.41 6.63 -20.06
N ARG A 170 17.12 7.36 -19.18
CA ARG A 170 17.50 8.77 -19.38
C ARG A 170 18.89 8.96 -20.00
N ARG A 171 19.62 7.89 -20.27
CA ARG A 171 20.92 7.89 -20.97
C ARG A 171 20.73 7.64 -22.46
#